data_AF-A0A066WMB9-F1
#
_entry.id   AF-A0A066WMB9-F1
#
_cell.length_a   1.000
_cell.length_b   1.000
_cell.length_c   1.000
_cell.angle_alpha   90.00
_cell.angle_beta   90.00
_cell.angle_gamma   90.00
#
_symmetry.space_group_name_H-M   'P 1'
#
loop_
_entity.id
_entity.type
_entity.pdbx_description
1 polymer ?
#
loop_
_entity_poly.entity_id
_entity_poly.type
_entity_poly.pdbx_seq_one_letter_code
_entity_poly.pdbx_strand_id
1 'polypeptide(L)'
;MACESCKVVVSDALKELNLHPVKVELGEAVIKEEITAEKKKKLNTIIKKVGLEIIESKGGILIEKIKNYCQEYVNTDKAEKINISDYLTQKIDLDYNYISNAFSEVTSGTIINYTNSLKMEKAKEMILFEEYNFSEIASKLHFSSLSAFSTQFKKVTGFSPTHFKNLKEKRRKAIQELNEELKNKKQ
;
A
#
# COMPACT_ATOMS: atom_id res chain seq x y z
N MET A 1 -1.88 2.69 -8.67
CA MET A 1 -1.82 1.72 -7.55
C MET A 1 -3.09 0.90 -7.60
N ALA A 2 -2.97 -0.43 -7.72
CA ALA A 2 -4.13 -1.31 -7.60
C ALA A 2 -4.58 -1.34 -6.14
N CYS A 3 -5.87 -1.21 -5.89
CA CYS A 3 -6.50 -1.37 -4.57
C CYS A 3 -7.55 -2.48 -4.62
N GLU A 4 -8.20 -2.80 -3.50
CA GLU A 4 -9.18 -3.89 -3.45
C GLU A 4 -10.34 -3.72 -4.45
N SER A 5 -10.78 -2.49 -4.70
CA SER A 5 -11.79 -2.22 -5.73
C SER A 5 -11.27 -2.48 -7.15
N CYS A 6 -9.96 -2.35 -7.39
CA CYS A 6 -9.36 -2.72 -8.68
C CYS A 6 -9.50 -4.22 -8.97
N LYS A 7 -9.45 -5.09 -7.95
CA LYS A 7 -9.65 -6.54 -8.16
C LYS A 7 -11.03 -6.85 -8.73
N VAL A 8 -12.05 -6.18 -8.20
CA VAL A 8 -13.44 -6.33 -8.66
C VAL A 8 -13.54 -5.89 -10.12
N VAL A 9 -13.07 -4.69 -10.43
CA VAL A 9 -13.11 -4.14 -11.79
C VAL A 9 -12.37 -5.03 -12.79
N VAL A 10 -11.18 -5.52 -12.43
CA VAL A 10 -10.38 -6.42 -13.29
C VAL A 10 -11.08 -7.77 -13.47
N SER A 11 -11.62 -8.35 -12.39
CA SER A 11 -12.35 -9.62 -12.44
C SER A 11 -13.57 -9.53 -13.37
N ASP A 12 -14.33 -8.44 -13.29
CA ASP A 12 -15.52 -8.23 -14.11
C ASP A 12 -15.14 -7.98 -15.58
N ALA A 13 -14.13 -7.16 -15.84
CA ALA A 13 -13.62 -6.91 -17.19
C ALA A 13 -13.10 -8.19 -17.87
N LEU A 14 -12.47 -9.10 -17.11
CA LEU A 14 -12.03 -10.39 -17.62
C LEU A 14 -13.21 -11.28 -18.01
N LYS A 15 -14.23 -11.38 -17.14
CA LYS A 15 -15.44 -12.17 -17.40
C LYS A 15 -16.21 -11.65 -18.63
N GLU A 16 -16.35 -10.33 -18.78
CA GLU A 16 -16.98 -9.71 -19.96
C GLU A 16 -16.31 -10.11 -21.28
N LEU A 17 -15.00 -10.41 -21.24
CA LEU A 17 -14.21 -10.83 -22.40
C LEU A 17 -14.12 -12.36 -22.55
N ASN A 18 -14.90 -13.11 -21.78
CA ASN A 18 -14.82 -14.57 -21.68
C ASN A 18 -13.38 -15.02 -21.40
N LEU A 19 -12.71 -14.36 -20.46
CA LEU A 19 -11.44 -14.77 -19.87
C LEU A 19 -11.74 -15.20 -18.44
N HIS A 20 -11.45 -16.46 -18.10
CA HIS A 20 -11.82 -17.00 -16.80
C HIS A 20 -10.64 -16.82 -15.83
N PRO A 21 -10.72 -15.87 -14.88
CA PRO A 21 -9.65 -15.67 -13.91
C PRO A 21 -9.53 -16.89 -13.00
N VAL A 22 -8.31 -17.43 -12.90
CA VAL A 22 -7.90 -18.40 -11.88
C VAL A 22 -7.61 -17.66 -10.57
N LYS A 23 -6.95 -16.50 -10.66
CA LYS A 23 -6.50 -15.71 -9.53
C LYS A 23 -6.49 -14.23 -9.90
N VAL A 24 -7.02 -13.36 -9.03
CA VAL A 24 -6.92 -11.90 -9.17
C VAL A 24 -6.46 -11.33 -7.83
N GLU A 25 -5.21 -10.88 -7.79
CA GLU A 25 -4.60 -10.21 -6.65
C GLU A 25 -4.26 -8.75 -6.99
N LEU A 26 -3.76 -8.00 -6.00
CA LEU A 26 -3.33 -6.63 -6.24
C LEU A 26 -2.17 -6.62 -7.23
N GLY A 27 -2.40 -6.10 -8.43
CA GLY A 27 -1.38 -5.97 -9.47
C GLY A 27 -1.11 -7.23 -10.29
N GLU A 28 -1.81 -8.35 -10.06
CA GLU A 28 -1.63 -9.58 -10.81
C GLU A 28 -2.97 -10.27 -11.09
N ALA A 29 -3.16 -10.73 -12.33
CA ALA A 29 -4.29 -11.56 -12.72
C ALA A 29 -3.79 -12.75 -13.54
N VAL A 30 -4.18 -13.95 -13.11
CA VAL A 30 -3.93 -15.21 -13.80
C VAL A 30 -5.24 -15.70 -14.39
N ILE A 31 -5.23 -16.03 -15.67
CA ILE A 31 -6.37 -16.53 -16.43
C ILE A 31 -6.09 -17.95 -16.92
N LYS A 32 -7.14 -18.74 -17.18
CA LYS A 32 -6.99 -20.10 -17.70
C LYS A 32 -6.55 -20.12 -19.16
N GLU A 33 -7.01 -19.14 -19.92
CA GLU A 33 -6.81 -19.06 -21.36
C GLU A 33 -5.54 -18.28 -21.71
N GLU A 34 -5.01 -18.51 -22.91
CA GLU A 34 -4.11 -17.55 -23.53
C GLU A 34 -4.90 -16.33 -24.00
N ILE A 35 -4.38 -15.13 -23.71
CA ILE A 35 -5.01 -13.88 -24.13
C ILE A 35 -4.59 -13.50 -25.55
N THR A 36 -5.56 -13.39 -26.45
CA THR A 36 -5.29 -12.90 -27.81
C THR A 36 -5.01 -11.39 -27.81
N ALA A 37 -4.27 -10.90 -28.81
CA ALA A 37 -3.95 -9.47 -28.95
C ALA A 37 -5.21 -8.58 -28.98
N GLU A 38 -6.30 -9.06 -29.61
CA GLU A 38 -7.57 -8.34 -29.67
C GLU A 38 -8.24 -8.25 -28.29
N LYS A 39 -8.36 -9.38 -27.58
CA LYS A 39 -8.92 -9.40 -26.21
C LYS A 39 -8.08 -8.56 -25.27
N LYS A 40 -6.75 -8.61 -25.39
CA LYS A 40 -5.83 -7.77 -24.62
C LYS A 40 -6.06 -6.28 -24.85
N LYS A 41 -6.23 -5.85 -26.10
CA LYS A 41 -6.53 -4.44 -26.44
C LYS A 41 -7.87 -3.99 -25.87
N LYS A 42 -8.90 -4.85 -25.94
CA LYS A 42 -10.21 -4.58 -25.34
C LYS A 42 -10.11 -4.47 -23.81
N LEU A 43 -9.43 -5.41 -23.16
CA LEU A 43 -9.20 -5.39 -21.72
C LEU A 43 -8.49 -4.11 -21.29
N ASN A 44 -7.37 -3.76 -21.94
CA ASN A 44 -6.63 -2.53 -21.63
C ASN A 44 -7.51 -1.29 -21.79
N THR A 45 -8.40 -1.27 -22.77
CA THR A 45 -9.35 -0.16 -22.99
C THR A 45 -10.38 -0.04 -21.85
N ILE A 46 -10.87 -1.17 -21.33
CA ILE A 46 -11.83 -1.19 -20.22
C ILE A 46 -11.16 -0.70 -18.94
N ILE A 47 -10.02 -1.29 -18.57
CA ILE A 47 -9.34 -0.99 -17.30
C ILE A 47 -8.70 0.41 -17.30
N LYS A 48 -8.34 0.97 -18.46
CA LYS A 48 -7.83 2.34 -18.58
C LYS A 48 -8.84 3.41 -18.16
N LYS A 49 -10.14 3.12 -18.24
CA LYS A 49 -11.20 4.03 -17.76
C LYS A 49 -11.15 4.26 -16.24
N VAL A 50 -10.57 3.32 -15.49
CA VAL A 50 -10.38 3.42 -14.04
C VAL A 50 -8.91 3.70 -13.67
N GLY A 51 -8.10 4.13 -14.65
CA GLY A 51 -6.68 4.46 -14.43
C GLY A 51 -5.76 3.26 -14.26
N LEU A 52 -6.16 2.08 -14.74
CA LEU A 52 -5.33 0.87 -14.75
C LEU A 52 -4.78 0.61 -16.16
N GLU A 53 -3.66 -0.09 -16.23
CA GLU A 53 -3.05 -0.47 -17.50
C GLU A 53 -2.33 -1.81 -17.38
N ILE A 54 -2.23 -2.52 -18.50
CA ILE A 54 -1.45 -3.76 -18.58
C ILE A 54 0.03 -3.41 -18.73
N ILE A 55 0.87 -4.02 -17.91
CA ILE A 55 2.33 -3.86 -17.99
C ILE A 55 2.92 -5.02 -18.78
N GLU A 56 3.72 -4.69 -19.80
CA GLU A 56 4.31 -5.69 -20.70
C GLU A 56 5.84 -5.77 -20.60
N SER A 57 6.49 -4.70 -20.13
CA SER A 57 7.95 -4.69 -20.02
C SER A 57 8.41 -5.51 -18.83
N LYS A 58 9.45 -6.34 -19.02
CA LYS A 58 10.07 -7.12 -17.93
C LYS A 58 10.47 -6.22 -16.76
N GLY A 59 11.00 -5.03 -17.05
CA GLY A 59 11.34 -4.02 -16.05
C GLY A 59 10.11 -3.54 -15.27
N GLY A 60 9.04 -3.14 -15.96
CA GLY A 60 7.81 -2.69 -15.30
C GLY A 60 7.18 -3.77 -14.40
N ILE A 61 7.17 -5.03 -14.87
CA ILE A 61 6.69 -6.17 -14.09
C ILE A 61 7.52 -6.34 -12.80
N LEU A 62 8.85 -6.26 -12.91
CA LEU A 62 9.73 -6.33 -11.74
C LEU A 62 9.45 -5.19 -10.76
N ILE A 63 9.29 -3.96 -11.24
CA ILE A 63 8.98 -2.80 -10.39
C ILE A 63 7.68 -2.98 -9.62
N GLU A 64 6.61 -3.43 -10.28
CA GLU A 64 5.34 -3.68 -9.58
C GLU A 64 5.44 -4.84 -8.61
N LYS A 65 6.17 -5.92 -8.93
CA LYS A 65 6.47 -6.99 -7.96
C LYS A 65 7.17 -6.45 -6.71
N ILE A 66 8.18 -5.60 -6.87
CA ILE A 66 8.89 -4.97 -5.74
C ILE A 66 7.91 -4.15 -4.89
N LYS A 67 7.08 -3.31 -5.51
CA LYS A 67 6.09 -2.48 -4.78
C LYS A 67 5.08 -3.35 -4.02
N ASN A 68 4.55 -4.38 -4.67
CA ASN A 68 3.60 -5.31 -4.06
C ASN A 68 4.21 -6.01 -2.85
N TYR A 69 5.45 -6.51 -2.96
CA TYR A 69 6.14 -7.13 -1.83
C TYR A 69 6.48 -6.13 -0.71
N CYS A 70 6.78 -4.87 -1.03
CA CYS A 70 6.90 -3.83 0.00
C CYS A 70 5.58 -3.61 0.75
N GLN A 71 4.45 -3.62 0.04
CA GLN A 71 3.13 -3.50 0.67
C GLN A 71 2.79 -4.74 1.52
N GLU A 72 3.06 -5.96 1.02
CA GLU A 72 2.90 -7.20 1.79
C GLU A 72 3.75 -7.15 3.07
N TYR A 73 5.01 -6.73 2.95
CA TYR A 73 5.92 -6.57 4.08
C TYR A 73 5.38 -5.64 5.17
N VAL A 74 4.77 -4.51 4.78
CA VAL A 74 4.19 -3.55 5.75
C VAL A 74 2.88 -4.04 6.37
N ASN A 75 2.12 -4.86 5.66
CA ASN A 75 0.82 -5.37 6.12
C ASN A 75 0.91 -6.70 6.87
N THR A 76 2.09 -7.33 6.89
CA THR A 76 2.29 -8.63 7.52
C THR A 76 2.51 -8.47 9.02
N ASP A 77 1.73 -9.18 9.83
CA ASP A 77 1.86 -9.18 11.30
C ASP A 77 2.89 -10.20 11.82
N LYS A 78 3.65 -10.84 10.92
CA LYS A 78 4.61 -11.87 11.30
C LYS A 78 5.77 -11.22 12.05
N ALA A 79 5.98 -11.69 13.28
CA ALA A 79 7.05 -11.25 14.18
C ALA A 79 8.48 -11.60 13.73
N GLU A 80 8.65 -12.22 12.55
CA GLU A 80 9.97 -12.43 11.98
C GLU A 80 10.59 -11.07 11.64
N LYS A 81 11.62 -10.71 12.40
CA LYS A 81 12.41 -9.47 12.22
C LYS A 81 13.32 -9.58 10.99
N ILE A 82 12.78 -9.97 9.85
CA ILE A 82 13.48 -9.88 8.58
C ILE A 82 13.48 -8.42 8.12
N ASN A 83 14.63 -7.94 7.65
CA ASN A 83 14.71 -6.62 7.05
C ASN A 83 14.13 -6.68 5.62
N ILE A 84 13.77 -5.52 5.06
CA ILE A 84 13.16 -5.45 3.73
C ILE A 84 14.06 -5.99 2.62
N SER A 85 15.39 -5.86 2.75
CA SER A 85 16.33 -6.35 1.74
C SER A 85 16.31 -7.87 1.64
N ASP A 86 16.41 -8.56 2.78
CA ASP A 86 16.38 -10.02 2.86
C ASP A 86 15.01 -10.55 2.44
N TYR A 87 13.94 -9.86 2.86
CA TYR A 87 12.57 -10.20 2.47
C TYR A 87 12.38 -10.16 0.96
N LEU A 88 12.86 -9.11 0.28
CA LEU A 88 12.74 -8.98 -1.17
C LEU A 88 13.59 -9.99 -1.91
N THR A 89 14.83 -10.22 -1.48
CA THR A 89 15.71 -11.24 -2.06
C THR A 89 15.06 -12.62 -2.01
N GLN A 90 14.48 -13.01 -0.87
CA GLN A 90 13.78 -14.30 -0.73
C GLN A 90 12.52 -14.42 -1.59
N LYS A 91 11.76 -13.32 -1.76
CA LYS A 91 10.49 -13.32 -2.50
C LYS A 91 10.65 -13.21 -4.01
N ILE A 92 11.70 -12.55 -4.47
CA ILE A 92 11.97 -12.27 -5.89
C ILE A 92 13.00 -13.24 -6.47
N ASP A 93 13.79 -13.90 -5.61
CA ASP A 93 14.89 -14.80 -6.00
C ASP A 93 15.95 -14.08 -6.86
N LEU A 94 16.29 -12.85 -6.45
CA LEU A 94 17.30 -12.01 -7.09
C LEU A 94 18.14 -11.30 -6.03
N ASP A 95 19.38 -10.96 -6.37
CA ASP A 95 20.25 -10.18 -5.48
C ASP A 95 19.68 -8.77 -5.21
N TYR A 96 19.79 -8.32 -3.96
CA TYR A 96 19.24 -7.04 -3.54
C TYR A 96 19.83 -5.85 -4.30
N ASN A 97 21.10 -5.90 -4.73
CA ASN A 97 21.69 -4.80 -5.51
C ASN A 97 20.99 -4.66 -6.86
N TYR A 98 20.68 -5.78 -7.52
CA TYR A 98 19.92 -5.77 -8.77
C TYR A 98 18.51 -5.21 -8.55
N ILE A 99 17.81 -5.70 -7.51
CA ILE A 99 16.47 -5.24 -7.14
C ILE A 99 16.47 -3.73 -6.87
N SER A 100 17.41 -3.25 -6.06
CA SER A 100 17.54 -1.84 -5.67
C SER A 100 17.84 -0.96 -6.87
N ASN A 101 18.78 -1.35 -7.73
CA ASN A 101 19.16 -0.59 -8.92
C ASN A 101 17.97 -0.47 -9.88
N ALA A 102 17.34 -1.59 -10.23
CA ALA A 102 16.16 -1.60 -11.08
C ALA A 102 15.08 -0.65 -10.55
N PHE A 103 14.81 -0.71 -9.24
CA PHE A 103 13.83 0.17 -8.60
C PHE A 103 14.19 1.64 -8.69
N SER A 104 15.43 2.02 -8.38
CA SER A 104 15.87 3.42 -8.40
C SER A 104 16.04 4.00 -9.79
N GLU A 105 16.26 3.17 -10.82
CA GLU A 105 16.34 3.65 -12.21
C GLU A 105 14.97 4.12 -12.72
N VAL A 106 13.91 3.43 -12.30
CA VAL A 106 12.54 3.70 -12.77
C VAL A 106 11.79 4.62 -11.81
N THR A 107 12.07 4.54 -10.51
CA THR A 107 11.41 5.36 -9.49
C THR A 107 12.34 6.45 -9.01
N SER A 108 11.81 7.63 -8.66
CA SER A 108 12.62 8.75 -8.16
C SER A 108 13.15 8.57 -6.72
N GLY A 109 13.20 7.34 -6.19
CA GLY A 109 13.56 7.08 -4.81
C GLY A 109 14.04 5.65 -4.56
N THR A 110 14.45 5.40 -3.32
CA THR A 110 14.93 4.07 -2.91
C THR A 110 13.78 3.21 -2.38
N ILE A 111 13.95 1.88 -2.44
CA ILE A 111 13.03 0.91 -1.85
C ILE A 111 12.81 1.20 -0.36
N ILE A 112 13.89 1.56 0.37
CA ILE A 112 13.82 1.90 1.79
C ILE A 112 12.93 3.12 2.01
N ASN A 113 13.11 4.19 1.23
CA ASN A 113 12.28 5.39 1.35
C ASN A 113 10.82 5.10 1.01
N TYR A 114 10.59 4.34 -0.06
CA TYR A 114 9.25 3.90 -0.46
C TYR A 114 8.56 3.08 0.66
N THR A 115 9.27 2.09 1.21
CA THR A 115 8.76 1.24 2.30
C THR A 115 8.49 2.05 3.56
N ASN A 116 9.37 3.00 3.90
CA ASN A 116 9.15 3.89 5.04
C ASN A 116 7.91 4.76 4.85
N SER A 117 7.66 5.28 3.64
CA SER A 117 6.42 6.02 3.36
C SER A 117 5.17 5.15 3.56
N LEU A 118 5.19 3.90 3.07
CA LEU A 118 4.11 2.94 3.32
C LEU A 118 3.89 2.67 4.82
N LYS A 119 4.97 2.46 5.58
CA LYS A 119 4.91 2.31 7.04
C LYS A 119 4.28 3.53 7.72
N MET A 120 4.57 4.74 7.24
CA MET A 120 4.01 5.97 7.82
C MET A 120 2.53 6.13 7.51
N GLU A 121 2.08 5.81 6.30
CA GLU A 121 0.64 5.77 6.01
C GLU A 121 -0.06 4.74 6.89
N LYS A 122 0.51 3.54 7.05
CA LYS A 122 -0.05 2.52 7.94
C LYS A 122 -0.06 2.96 9.40
N ALA A 123 1.00 3.62 9.87
CA ALA A 123 1.07 4.16 11.21
C ALA A 123 -0.03 5.21 11.47
N LYS A 124 -0.30 6.09 10.50
CA LYS A 124 -1.40 7.05 10.61
C LYS A 124 -2.73 6.33 10.79
N GLU A 125 -3.01 5.30 9.98
CA GLU A 125 -4.22 4.47 10.15
C GLU A 125 -4.31 3.88 11.55
N MET A 126 -3.26 3.20 12.03
CA MET A 126 -3.25 2.54 13.34
C MET A 126 -3.45 3.53 14.50
N ILE A 127 -2.84 4.72 14.41
CA ILE A 127 -3.04 5.80 15.39
C ILE A 127 -4.49 6.33 15.33
N LEU A 128 -5.05 6.46 14.13
CA LEU A 128 -6.41 6.95 13.93
C LEU A 128 -7.47 5.96 14.43
N PHE A 129 -7.27 4.66 14.26
CA PHE A 129 -8.19 3.64 14.75
C PHE A 129 -7.99 3.29 16.23
N GLU A 130 -6.92 3.79 16.86
CA GLU A 130 -6.61 3.60 18.28
C GLU A 130 -6.49 2.13 18.70
N GLU A 131 -6.14 1.27 17.75
CA GLU A 131 -6.03 -0.17 17.95
C GLU A 131 -4.80 -0.57 18.77
N TYR A 132 -3.76 0.27 18.76
CA TYR A 132 -2.43 -0.05 19.31
C TYR A 132 -1.78 1.14 19.99
N ASN A 133 -0.95 0.87 21.00
CA ASN A 133 -0.05 1.86 21.57
C ASN A 133 1.19 2.09 20.67
N PHE A 134 1.93 3.17 20.86
CA PHE A 134 3.04 3.51 19.96
C PHE A 134 4.17 2.47 19.93
N SER A 135 4.41 1.75 21.03
CA SER A 135 5.42 0.69 21.07
C SER A 135 4.98 -0.52 20.24
N GLU A 136 3.70 -0.89 20.31
CA GLU A 136 3.10 -1.93 19.47
C GLU A 136 3.13 -1.56 17.99
N ILE A 137 2.78 -0.31 17.66
CA ILE A 137 2.86 0.21 16.28
C ILE A 137 4.29 0.14 15.77
N ALA A 138 5.28 0.57 16.58
CA ALA A 138 6.68 0.48 16.20
C ALA A 138 7.11 -0.97 15.94
N SER A 139 6.70 -1.91 16.80
CA SER A 139 7.00 -3.33 16.64
C SER A 139 6.35 -3.92 15.38
N LYS A 140 5.06 -3.67 15.15
CA LYS A 140 4.30 -4.17 13.98
C LYS A 140 4.82 -3.62 12.67
N LEU A 141 5.35 -2.40 12.67
CA LEU A 141 5.98 -1.79 11.49
C LEU A 141 7.48 -2.09 11.39
N HIS A 142 7.98 -3.08 12.14
CA HIS A 142 9.36 -3.53 12.12
C HIS A 142 10.39 -2.42 12.38
N PHE A 143 10.10 -1.49 13.29
CA PHE A 143 11.10 -0.54 13.79
C PHE A 143 11.92 -1.16 14.90
N SER A 144 13.22 -0.87 14.93
CA SER A 144 14.14 -1.35 15.97
C SER A 144 13.82 -0.78 17.36
N SER A 145 13.14 0.37 17.42
CA SER A 145 12.73 1.01 18.67
C SER A 145 11.57 2.00 18.45
N LEU A 146 10.87 2.32 19.54
CA LEU A 146 9.89 3.40 19.57
C LEU A 146 10.50 4.76 19.18
N SER A 147 11.77 4.99 19.52
CA SER A 147 12.48 6.24 19.18
C SER A 147 12.72 6.36 17.67
N ALA A 148 13.14 5.26 17.02
CA ALA A 148 13.32 5.21 15.57
C ALA A 148 12.00 5.47 14.84
N PHE A 149 10.91 4.82 15.28
CA PHE A 149 9.57 5.09 14.78
C PHE A 149 9.17 6.56 14.95
N SER A 150 9.30 7.11 16.16
CA SER A 150 8.87 8.49 16.46
C SER A 150 9.63 9.52 15.65
N THR A 151 10.94 9.31 15.45
CA THR A 151 11.79 10.18 14.62
C THR A 151 11.36 10.14 13.16
N GLN A 152 11.15 8.94 12.61
CA GLN A 152 10.71 8.76 11.24
C GLN A 152 9.31 9.34 11.01
N PHE A 153 8.38 9.12 11.94
CA PHE A 153 7.03 9.64 11.88
C PHE A 153 7.02 11.17 11.88
N LYS A 154 7.81 11.80 12.75
CA LYS A 154 7.96 13.27 12.75
C LYS A 154 8.61 13.79 11.48
N LYS A 155 9.62 13.10 10.94
CA LYS A 155 10.26 13.48 9.68
C LYS A 155 9.28 13.49 8.51
N VAL A 156 8.40 12.49 8.43
CA VAL A 156 7.47 12.35 7.30
C VAL A 156 6.21 13.21 7.47
N THR A 157 5.69 13.32 8.69
CA THR A 157 4.40 14.01 8.93
C THR A 157 4.54 15.44 9.42
N GLY A 158 5.72 15.84 9.89
CA GLY A 158 5.95 17.11 10.59
C GLY A 158 5.55 17.10 12.08
N PHE A 159 4.87 16.04 12.55
CA PHE A 159 4.33 15.96 13.92
C PHE A 159 4.83 14.73 14.66
N SER A 160 4.98 14.79 15.98
CA SER A 160 5.19 13.57 16.76
C SER A 160 3.94 12.68 16.74
N PRO A 161 4.07 11.36 16.93
CA PRO A 161 2.92 10.45 17.00
C PRO A 161 1.86 10.91 18.01
N THR A 162 2.29 11.35 19.20
CA THR A 162 1.41 11.89 20.24
C THR A 162 0.69 13.15 19.79
N HIS A 163 1.40 14.09 19.14
CA HIS A 163 0.78 15.31 18.65
C HIS A 163 -0.24 15.00 17.56
N PHE A 164 0.09 14.09 16.64
CA PHE A 164 -0.82 13.64 15.58
C PHE A 164 -2.09 13.01 16.15
N LYS A 165 -1.98 12.14 17.17
CA LYS A 165 -3.14 11.57 17.88
C LYS A 165 -4.01 12.67 18.50
N ASN A 166 -3.41 13.67 19.13
CA ASN A 166 -4.14 14.76 19.78
C ASN A 166 -4.87 15.70 18.79
N LEU A 167 -4.32 15.92 17.60
CA LEU A 167 -4.99 16.73 16.56
C LEU A 167 -6.32 16.11 16.14
N LYS A 168 -6.39 14.77 16.03
CA LYS A 168 -7.63 14.03 15.76
C LYS A 168 -8.64 14.24 16.89
N GLU A 169 -8.23 14.06 18.14
CA GLU A 169 -9.15 14.19 19.29
C GLU A 169 -9.75 15.60 19.40
N LYS A 170 -8.95 16.64 19.14
CA LYS A 170 -9.46 18.02 19.06
C LYS A 170 -10.48 18.18 17.94
N ARG A 171 -10.19 17.67 16.74
CA ARG A 171 -11.12 17.72 15.60
C ARG A 171 -12.42 16.96 15.89
N ARG A 172 -12.33 15.77 16.52
CA ARG A 172 -13.49 14.96 16.89
C ARG A 172 -14.40 15.69 17.87
N LYS A 173 -13.82 16.29 18.93
CA LYS A 173 -14.57 17.08 19.91
C LYS A 173 -15.24 18.29 19.29
N ALA A 174 -14.53 19.05 18.45
CA ALA A 174 -15.10 20.21 17.75
C ALA A 174 -16.30 19.84 16.85
N ILE A 175 -16.23 18.69 16.15
CA ILE A 175 -17.36 18.20 15.33
C ILE A 175 -18.54 17.76 16.21
N GLN A 176 -18.27 17.12 17.36
CA GLN A 176 -19.32 16.73 18.30
C GLN A 176 -20.02 17.96 18.89
N GLU A 177 -19.27 18.96 19.35
CA GLU A 177 -19.79 20.21 19.88
C GLU A 177 -20.65 20.95 18.84
N LEU A 178 -20.17 21.08 17.60
CA LEU A 178 -20.93 21.70 16.51
C LEU A 178 -22.25 20.97 16.22
N ASN A 179 -22.24 19.63 16.25
CA ASN A 179 -23.46 18.85 16.01
C ASN A 179 -24.48 19.03 17.14
N GLU A 180 -24.05 19.13 18.40
CA GLU A 180 -24.94 19.40 19.53
C GLU A 180 -25.50 20.83 19.48
N GLU A 181 -24.69 21.83 19.12
CA GLU A 181 -25.18 23.20 18.90
C GLU A 181 -26.22 23.29 17.78
N LEU A 182 -26.01 22.56 16.68
CA LEU A 182 -26.96 22.51 15.55
C LEU A 182 -28.26 21.80 15.91
N LYS A 183 -28.24 20.81 16.82
CA LYS A 183 -29.46 20.19 17.36
C LYS A 183 -30.22 21.16 18.25
N ASN A 184 -29.52 21.87 19.13
CA ASN A 184 -30.13 22.82 20.07
C ASN A 184 -30.74 24.05 19.38
N LYS A 185 -30.23 24.45 18.20
CA LYS A 185 -30.82 25.53 17.38
C LYS A 185 -32.04 25.11 16.55
N LYS A 186 -32.35 23.82 16.47
CA LYS A 186 -33.51 23.27 15.74
C LYS A 186 -34.67 22.88 16.67
N GLN A 187 -34.51 23.02 17.98
CA GLN A 187 -35.57 22.99 18.99
C GLN A 187 -36.01 24.42 19.31
#